data_AF-A0A381PQY0-F1
#
_entry.id   AF-A0A381PQY0-F1
#
_cell.length_a   1.000
_cell.length_b   1.000
_cell.length_c   1.000
_cell.angle_alpha   90.00
_cell.angle_beta   90.00
_cell.angle_gamma   90.00
#
_symmetry.space_group_name_H-M   'P 1'
#
loop_
_entity.id
_entity.type
_entity.pdbx_description
1 polymer ?
#
loop_
_entity_poly.entity_id
_entity_poly.type
_entity_poly.pdbx_seq_one_letter_code
_entity_poly.pdbx_strand_id
1 'polypeptide(L)' 'MSLVNFHRVLIAIAILFCGGYGVYELVEFTENGEIGSLLISGFFFVVTVGLAYYLRHLKRILGVDE' A
#
# COMPACT_ATOMS: atom_id res chain seq x y z
N MET A 1 -11.85 14.64 -16.20
CA MET A 1 -10.95 13.53 -15.82
C MET A 1 -11.82 12.34 -15.45
N SER A 2 -11.57 11.16 -16.02
CA SER A 2 -12.35 9.95 -15.70
C SER A 2 -12.19 9.58 -14.22
N LEU A 3 -13.31 9.25 -13.56
CA LEU A 3 -13.37 8.82 -12.16
C LEU A 3 -12.39 7.67 -11.86
N VAL A 4 -12.10 6.84 -12.87
CA VAL A 4 -11.13 5.74 -12.84
C VAL A 4 -9.69 6.24 -12.59
N ASN A 5 -9.26 7.31 -13.26
CA ASN A 5 -7.92 7.87 -13.07
C ASN A 5 -7.76 8.52 -11.69
N PHE A 6 -8.80 9.20 -11.20
CA PHE A 6 -8.81 9.76 -9.85
C PHE A 6 -8.67 8.67 -8.78
N HIS A 7 -9.47 7.61 -8.90
CA HIS A 7 -9.43 6.48 -7.97
C HIS A 7 -8.05 5.78 -7.98
N ARG A 8 -7.42 5.68 -9.15
CA ARG A 8 -6.08 5.12 -9.30
C ARG A 8 -5.00 5.94 -8.59
N VAL A 9 -5.11 7.27 -8.59
CA VAL A 9 -4.20 8.16 -7.84
C VAL A 9 -4.39 7.98 -6.34
N LEU A 10 -5.64 7.89 -5.86
CA LEU A 10 -5.91 7.65 -4.44
C LEU A 10 -5.30 6.32 -3.95
N ILE A 11 -5.45 5.25 -4.73
CA ILE A 11 -4.85 3.95 -4.41
C ILE A 11 -3.32 4.04 -4.43
N ALA A 12 -2.71 4.76 -5.38
CA ALA A 12 -1.26 4.95 -5.41
C ALA A 12 -0.73 5.68 -4.17
N ILE A 13 -1.41 6.76 -3.74
CA ILE A 13 -1.06 7.48 -2.51
C ILE A 13 -1.26 6.59 -1.28
N ALA A 14 -2.35 5.82 -1.22
CA ALA A 14 -2.60 4.88 -0.14
C ALA A 14 -1.51 3.81 -0.03
N ILE A 15 -1.02 3.27 -1.16
CA ILE A 15 0.11 2.32 -1.18
C ILE A 15 1.38 2.99 -0.65
N LEU A 16 1.70 4.20 -1.09
CA LEU A 16 2.88 4.93 -0.60
C LEU A 16 2.79 5.20 0.90
N PHE A 17 1.63 5.64 1.38
CA PHE A 17 1.41 5.93 2.78
C PHE A 17 1.48 4.64 3.62
N CYS A 18 0.81 3.58 3.17
CA CYS A 18 0.81 2.32 3.90
C CYS A 18 2.18 1.65 3.93
N GLY A 19 2.89 1.67 2.81
CA GLY A 19 4.24 1.12 2.72
C GLY A 19 5.23 1.93 3.56
N GLY A 20 5.16 3.26 3.48
CA GLY A 20 6.01 4.15 4.28
C GLY A 20 5.77 4.00 5.78
N TYR A 21 4.49 3.98 6.19
CA TYR A 21 4.12 3.81 7.60
C TYR A 21 4.50 2.41 8.11
N GLY A 22 4.28 1.35 7.33
CA GLY A 22 4.68 0.00 7.71
C GLY A 22 6.20 -0.17 7.89
N VAL A 23 7.02 0.53 7.09
CA VAL A 23 8.48 0.57 7.27
C VAL A 23 8.87 1.40 8.49
N TYR A 24 8.25 2.56 8.70
CA TYR A 24 8.48 3.40 9.88
C TYR A 24 8.24 2.61 11.17
N GLU A 25 7.11 1.93 11.25
CA GLU A 25 6.75 1.08 12.38
C GLU A 25 7.67 -0.12 12.57
N LEU A 26 8.21 -0.67 11.47
CA LEU A 26 9.19 -1.75 11.57
C LEU A 26 10.52 -1.25 12.15
N VAL A 27 10.93 -0.03 11.82
CA VAL A 27 12.10 0.62 12.42
C VAL A 27 11.85 0.92 13.90
N GLU A 28 10.68 1.49 14.22
CA GLU A 28 10.24 1.75 15.60
C GLU A 28 10.23 0.44 16.43
N PHE A 29 9.75 -0.67 15.85
CA PHE A 29 9.81 -2.00 16.48
C PHE A 29 11.24 -2.44 16.76
N THR A 30 12.18 -2.20 15.84
CA THR A 30 13.59 -2.56 16.06
C THR A 30 14.27 -1.73 17.15
N GLU A 31 13.82 -0.50 17.38
CA GLU A 31 14.36 0.40 18.41
C GLU A 31 13.72 0.17 19.78
N ASN A 32 12.39 0.02 19.84
CA ASN A 32 11.62 0.02 21.09
C ASN A 32 11.10 -1.38 21.50
N GLY A 33 11.10 -2.36 20.59
CA GLY A 33 10.68 -3.75 20.88
C GLY A 33 9.19 -3.93 21.14
N GLU A 34 8.36 -2.96 20.76
CA GLU A 34 6.92 -2.97 21.08
C GLU A 34 6.13 -3.90 20.16
N ILE A 35 5.60 -5.01 20.69
CA ILE A 35 4.88 -6.03 19.90
C ILE A 35 3.68 -5.44 19.14
N GLY A 36 3.06 -4.37 19.67
CA GLY A 36 2.00 -3.61 19.00
C GLY A 36 2.44 -3.09 17.63
N SER A 37 3.69 -2.65 17.53
CA SER A 37 4.28 -2.14 16.29
C SER A 37 4.48 -3.22 15.22
N LEU A 38 4.71 -4.46 15.65
CA LEU A 38 4.87 -5.57 14.71
C LEU A 38 3.54 -5.93 14.04
N LEU A 39 2.44 -5.87 14.81
CA LEU A 39 1.09 -6.16 14.32
C LEU A 39 0.58 -5.08 13.35
N ILE A 40 0.80 -3.81 13.69
CA ILE A 40 0.38 -2.68 12.85
C ILE A 40 1.24 -2.64 11.57
N SER A 41 2.57 -2.76 11.67
CA SER A 41 3.46 -2.94 10.52
C SER A 41 2.99 -4.08 9.60
N GLY A 42 2.73 -5.26 10.17
CA GLY A 42 2.29 -6.44 9.41
C GLY A 42 0.97 -6.21 8.68
N PHE A 43 -0.02 -5.62 9.36
CA PHE A 43 -1.31 -5.29 8.75
C PHE A 43 -1.14 -4.30 7.59
N PHE A 44 -0.39 -3.22 7.81
CA PHE A 44 -0.12 -2.22 6.79
C PHE A 44 0.64 -2.79 5.60
N PHE A 45 1.55 -3.74 5.84
CA PHE A 45 2.28 -4.42 4.78
C PHE A 45 1.37 -5.29 3.91
N VAL A 46 0.48 -6.08 4.53
CA VAL A 46 -0.52 -6.88 3.83
C VAL A 46 -1.44 -6.00 2.99
N VAL A 47 -1.93 -4.90 3.57
CA VAL A 47 -2.76 -3.91 2.88
C VAL A 47 -2.00 -3.31 1.69
N THR A 48 -0.74 -2.91 1.88
CA THR A 48 0.10 -2.37 0.80
C THR A 48 0.26 -3.35 -0.36
N VAL A 49 0.56 -4.62 -0.07
CA VAL A 49 0.71 -5.68 -1.08
C VAL A 49 -0.62 -5.92 -1.80
N GLY A 50 -1.73 -5.98 -1.06
CA GLY A 50 -3.07 -6.16 -1.62
C GLY A 50 -3.47 -5.03 -2.57
N LEU A 51 -3.28 -3.76 -2.15
CA LEU A 51 -3.58 -2.60 -3.01
C LEU A 51 -2.64 -2.53 -4.21
N ALA A 52 -1.36 -2.85 -4.05
CA ALA A 52 -0.40 -2.88 -5.16
C ALA A 52 -0.76 -3.97 -6.18
N TYR A 53 -1.20 -5.14 -5.72
CA TYR A 53 -1.70 -6.20 -6.59
C TYR A 53 -2.96 -5.76 -7.33
N TYR A 54 -3.92 -5.17 -6.63
CA TYR A 54 -5.15 -4.63 -7.21
C TYR A 54 -4.86 -3.58 -8.30
N LEU A 55 -3.93 -2.66 -8.05
CA LEU A 55 -3.58 -1.62 -9.00
C LEU A 55 -2.80 -2.18 -10.21
N ARG A 56 -1.92 -3.17 -10.02
CA ARG A 56 -1.28 -3.90 -11.13
C ARG A 56 -2.31 -4.64 -11.98
N HIS A 57 -3.27 -5.31 -11.35
CA HIS A 57 -4.32 -6.06 -12.04
C HIS A 57 -5.21 -5.12 -12.86
N LEU A 58 -5.63 -3.98 -12.28
CA LEU A 58 -6.35 -2.93 -12.99
C LEU A 58 -5.54 -2.34 -14.14
N LYS A 59 -4.23 -2.08 -13.95
CA LYS A 59 -3.36 -1.57 -15.01
C LYS A 59 -3.22 -2.59 -16.15
N ARG A 60 -3.18 -3.88 -15.84
CA ARG A 60 -3.15 -4.95 -16.84
C ARG A 60 -4.46 -5.01 -17.63
N ILE A 61 -5.61 -4.94 -16.97
CA ILE A 61 -6.91 -5.00 -17.64
C ILE A 61 -7.14 -3.75 -18.50
N LEU A 62 -6.81 -2.56 -17.98
CA LEU A 62 -7.01 -1.30 -18.68
C LEU A 62 -5.94 -1.02 -19.76
N GLY A 63 -4.80 -1.72 -19.71
CA GLY A 63 -3.71 -1.63 -20.68
C GLY A 63 -3.70 -2.73 -21.74
N VAL A 64 -4.82 -3.45 -21.92
CA VAL A 64 -5.04 -4.38 -23.04
C VAL A 64 -5.66 -3.67 -24.26
N ASP A 65 -5.92 -2.36 -24.17
CA ASP A 65 -6.40 -1.53 -25.29
C ASP A 65 -5.40 -0.44 -25.70
N GLU A 66 -4.12 -0.78 -25.83
CA GLU A 66 -3.17 -0.04 -26.69
C GLU A 66 -2.63 -0.96 -27.79
#